data_AF-A0A847WA40-F1
#
_entry.id   AF-A0A847WA40-F1
#
_cell.length_a   1.000
_cell.length_b   1.000
_cell.length_c   1.000
_cell.angle_alpha   90.00
_cell.angle_beta   90.00
_cell.angle_gamma   90.00
#
_symmetry.space_group_name_H-M   'P 1'
#
loop_
_entity.id
_entity.type
_entity.pdbx_description
1 polymer ?
#
loop_
_entity_poly.entity_id
_entity_poly.type
_entity_poly.pdbx_seq_one_letter_code
_entity_poly.pdbx_strand_id
1 'polypeptide(L)'
;DEWQTFEPFYEWAIENGYTDALTIDRKNNDNGYSPDNCQWVSVKKQSENRRSNHNITYMGKTMTLSQWATHLGFNYRTLSNSINKLGMSFEEAIKRPINKKQPSE
;
A
#
# COMPACT_ATOMS: atom_id res chain seq x y z
N ASP A 1 -23.30 -7.99 -14.32
CA ASP A 1 -24.08 -9.23 -14.49
C ASP A 1 -23.27 -10.47 -14.86
N GLU A 2 -22.05 -10.35 -15.42
CA GLU A 2 -21.22 -11.52 -15.76
C GLU A 2 -20.82 -12.40 -14.58
N TRP A 3 -20.65 -11.86 -13.37
CA TRP A 3 -20.30 -12.64 -12.15
C TRP A 3 -21.50 -13.02 -11.29
N GLN A 4 -22.72 -13.01 -11.85
CA GLN A 4 -23.91 -13.47 -11.12
C GLN A 4 -23.96 -15.00 -10.97
N THR A 5 -23.13 -15.72 -11.74
CA THR A 5 -22.92 -17.17 -11.62
C THR A 5 -21.45 -17.46 -11.33
N PHE A 6 -21.17 -18.63 -10.75
CA PHE A 6 -19.82 -18.99 -10.29
C PHE A 6 -18.83 -19.19 -11.45
N GLU A 7 -19.24 -19.85 -12.53
CA GLU A 7 -18.34 -20.25 -13.62
C GLU A 7 -17.57 -19.06 -14.23
N PRO A 8 -18.24 -17.96 -14.65
CA PRO A 8 -17.53 -16.81 -15.23
C PRO A 8 -16.64 -16.08 -14.23
N PHE A 9 -16.99 -16.12 -12.94
CA PHE A 9 -16.13 -15.58 -11.89
C PHE A 9 -14.88 -16.45 -11.70
N TYR A 10 -15.03 -17.78 -11.72
CA TYR A 10 -13.93 -18.72 -11.58
C TYR A 10 -12.94 -18.62 -12.75
N GLU A 11 -13.44 -18.60 -13.99
CA GLU A 11 -12.61 -18.43 -15.19
C GLU A 11 -11.81 -17.13 -15.10
N TRP A 12 -12.50 -16.01 -14.82
CA TRP A 12 -11.84 -14.73 -14.61
C TRP A 12 -10.80 -14.80 -13.49
N ALA A 13 -11.12 -15.46 -12.36
CA ALA A 13 -10.23 -15.53 -11.21
C ALA A 13 -8.90 -16.20 -11.59
N ILE A 14 -8.96 -17.36 -12.24
CA ILE A 14 -7.78 -18.11 -12.67
C ILE A 14 -7.00 -17.35 -13.74
N GLU A 15 -7.67 -16.80 -14.76
CA GLU A 15 -7.02 -16.02 -15.82
C GLU A 15 -6.33 -14.76 -15.28
N ASN A 16 -6.86 -14.17 -14.21
CA ASN A 16 -6.30 -12.96 -13.59
C ASN A 16 -5.30 -13.27 -12.46
N GLY A 17 -4.84 -14.52 -12.34
CA GLY A 17 -3.74 -14.90 -11.46
C GLY A 17 -4.13 -15.11 -10.01
N TYR A 18 -5.36 -15.57 -9.75
CA TYR A 18 -5.79 -15.97 -8.41
C TYR A 18 -4.81 -16.97 -7.77
N THR A 19 -4.57 -16.78 -6.47
CA THR A 19 -3.94 -17.76 -5.58
C THR A 19 -4.56 -17.63 -4.20
N ASP A 20 -4.47 -18.67 -3.37
CA ASP A 20 -5.00 -18.67 -1.99
C ASP A 20 -4.38 -17.57 -1.09
N ALA A 21 -3.26 -16.98 -1.52
CA ALA A 21 -2.59 -15.88 -0.81
C ALA A 21 -3.16 -14.49 -1.15
N LEU A 22 -4.09 -14.40 -2.11
CA LEU A 22 -4.65 -13.15 -2.62
C LEU A 22 -6.10 -12.95 -2.17
N THR A 23 -6.49 -11.69 -2.05
CA THR A 23 -7.84 -11.24 -1.75
C THR A 23 -8.35 -10.39 -2.91
N ILE A 24 -9.66 -10.43 -3.15
CA ILE A 24 -10.28 -9.59 -4.17
C ILE A 24 -10.40 -8.16 -3.64
N ASP A 25 -10.01 -7.19 -4.46
CA ASP A 25 -10.11 -5.76 -4.17
C ASP A 25 -10.68 -5.00 -5.37
N ARG A 26 -11.23 -3.81 -5.09
CA ARG A 26 -11.76 -2.91 -6.12
C ARG A 26 -10.72 -1.84 -6.45
N LYS A 27 -10.38 -1.71 -7.72
CA LYS A 27 -9.49 -0.64 -8.23
C LYS A 27 -10.09 0.74 -7.94
N ASN A 28 -11.39 0.89 -8.20
CA ASN A 28 -12.17 2.05 -7.81
C ASN A 28 -13.26 1.68 -6.80
N ASN A 29 -13.18 2.25 -5.60
CA ASN A 29 -14.14 2.02 -4.51
C ASN A 29 -15.55 2.55 -4.79
N ASP A 30 -15.68 3.54 -5.68
CA ASP A 30 -16.95 4.16 -6.03
C ASP A 30 -17.76 3.29 -7.03
N ASN A 31 -17.13 2.26 -7.59
CA ASN A 31 -17.73 1.29 -8.52
C ASN A 31 -18.01 -0.06 -7.83
N GLY A 32 -18.89 -0.85 -8.45
CA GLY A 32 -19.23 -2.23 -8.02
C GLY A 32 -18.15 -3.27 -8.36
N TYR A 33 -18.43 -4.55 -8.11
CA TYR A 33 -17.56 -5.66 -8.52
C TYR A 33 -17.78 -5.98 -10.00
N SER A 34 -16.71 -6.01 -10.79
CA SER A 34 -16.70 -6.40 -12.20
C SER A 34 -15.30 -6.81 -12.64
N PRO A 35 -15.15 -7.58 -13.74
CA PRO A 35 -13.85 -7.94 -14.31
C PRO A 35 -12.88 -6.76 -14.46
N ASP A 36 -13.40 -5.62 -14.91
CA ASP A 36 -12.58 -4.44 -15.17
C ASP A 36 -12.22 -3.66 -13.89
N ASN A 37 -13.12 -3.65 -12.90
CA ASN A 37 -12.93 -2.90 -11.65
C ASN A 37 -12.29 -3.72 -10.53
N CYS A 38 -12.11 -5.02 -10.70
CA CYS A 38 -11.54 -5.89 -9.67
C CYS A 38 -10.10 -6.28 -9.98
N GLN A 39 -9.37 -6.61 -8.93
CA GLN A 39 -8.00 -7.11 -8.99
C GLN A 39 -7.72 -8.03 -7.82
N TRP A 40 -6.82 -8.99 -8.01
CA TRP A 40 -6.26 -9.78 -6.94
C TRP A 40 -5.10 -9.02 -6.29
N VAL A 41 -5.18 -8.83 -4.98
CA VAL A 41 -4.16 -8.14 -4.19
C VAL A 41 -3.75 -8.98 -3.00
N SER A 42 -2.50 -8.88 -2.58
CA SER A 42 -2.11 -9.49 -1.30
C SER A 42 -2.73 -8.71 -0.15
N VAL A 43 -2.95 -9.39 0.98
CA VAL A 43 -3.41 -8.75 2.24
C VAL A 43 -2.52 -7.55 2.61
N LYS A 44 -1.21 -7.64 2.35
CA LYS A 44 -0.26 -6.54 2.54
C LYS A 44 -0.61 -5.36 1.63
N LYS A 45 -0.81 -5.60 0.33
CA LYS A 45 -1.13 -4.56 -0.64
C LYS A 45 -2.49 -3.91 -0.37
N GLN A 46 -3.49 -4.72 -0.01
CA GLN A 46 -4.81 -4.21 0.40
C GLN A 46 -4.70 -3.31 1.64
N SER A 47 -3.87 -3.70 2.62
CA SER A 47 -3.60 -2.87 3.80
C SER A 47 -2.89 -1.57 3.43
N GLU A 48 -1.96 -1.57 2.48
CA GLU A 48 -1.29 -0.36 1.96
C GLU A 48 -2.26 0.59 1.24
N ASN A 49 -3.25 0.07 0.51
CA ASN A 49 -4.20 0.86 -0.27
C ASN A 49 -5.33 1.52 0.57
N ARG A 50 -5.41 1.24 1.88
CA ARG A 50 -6.46 1.83 2.74
C ARG A 50 -6.31 3.36 2.79
N ARG A 51 -7.39 4.08 2.45
CA ARG A 51 -7.46 5.57 2.50
C ARG A 51 -7.18 6.14 3.89
N SER A 52 -7.37 5.35 4.95
CA SER A 52 -7.04 5.73 6.33
C SER A 52 -5.54 5.77 6.63
N ASN A 53 -4.70 5.24 5.73
CA ASN A 53 -3.26 5.30 5.94
C ASN A 53 -2.77 6.74 5.81
N HIS A 54 -1.80 7.10 6.65
CA HIS A 54 -1.11 8.38 6.58
C HIS A 54 -0.21 8.38 5.33
N ASN A 55 -0.84 8.64 4.18
CA ASN A 55 -0.21 8.73 2.88
C ASN A 55 0.47 10.09 2.76
N ILE A 56 1.76 10.06 2.46
CA ILE A 56 2.59 11.25 2.36
C ILE A 56 3.00 11.39 0.89
N THR A 57 2.68 12.55 0.31
CA THR A 57 3.13 12.93 -1.02
C THR A 57 4.44 13.69 -0.91
N TYR A 58 5.51 13.16 -1.49
CA TYR A 58 6.83 13.79 -1.55
C TYR A 58 7.47 13.50 -2.91
N MET A 59 8.07 14.52 -3.54
CA MET A 59 8.65 14.45 -4.90
C MET A 59 7.70 13.85 -5.96
N GLY A 60 6.42 14.20 -5.92
CA GLY A 60 5.42 13.72 -6.90
C GLY A 60 4.99 12.25 -6.74
N LYS A 61 5.43 11.56 -5.68
CA LYS A 61 5.01 10.19 -5.36
C LYS A 61 4.25 10.16 -4.05
N THR A 62 3.14 9.43 -4.00
CA THR A 62 2.37 9.21 -2.77
C THR A 62 2.65 7.81 -2.25
N MET A 63 3.17 7.72 -1.02
CA MET A 63 3.47 6.45 -0.36
C MET A 63 3.09 6.54 1.12
N THR A 64 2.86 5.40 1.75
CA THR A 64 2.73 5.32 3.21
C THR A 64 4.07 5.65 3.89
N LEU A 65 4.03 6.07 5.16
CA LEU A 65 5.25 6.33 5.94
C LEU A 65 6.21 5.13 5.99
N SER A 66 5.69 3.90 6.05
CA SER A 66 6.49 2.67 6.06
C SER A 66 7.21 2.43 4.73
N GLN A 67 6.49 2.66 3.62
CA GLN A 67 7.06 2.59 2.28
C GLN A 67 8.13 3.65 2.09
N TRP A 68 7.92 4.89 2.55
CA TRP A 68 8.93 5.93 2.53
C TRP A 68 10.17 5.59 3.37
N ALA A 69 9.96 5.05 4.58
CA ALA A 69 11.06 4.60 5.43
C ALA A 69 11.91 3.53 4.72
N THR A 70 11.26 2.57 4.07
CA THR A 70 11.95 1.53 3.29
C THR A 70 12.66 2.11 2.07
N HIS A 71 11.98 2.96 1.30
CA HIS A 71 12.51 3.54 0.06
C HIS A 71 13.72 4.45 0.30
N LEU A 72 13.74 5.19 1.40
CA LEU A 72 14.80 6.13 1.77
C LEU A 72 15.84 5.53 2.73
N GLY A 73 15.66 4.28 3.18
CA GLY A 73 16.57 3.60 4.11
C GLY A 73 16.51 4.09 5.57
N PHE A 74 15.39 4.71 5.98
CA PHE A 74 15.17 5.15 7.35
C PHE A 74 14.51 4.07 8.21
N ASN A 75 14.78 4.11 9.52
CA ASN A 75 14.00 3.34 10.46
C ASN A 75 12.57 3.93 10.57
N TYR A 76 11.56 3.11 10.26
CA TYR A 76 10.15 3.51 10.34
C TYR A 76 9.76 4.12 11.68
N ARG A 77 10.23 3.53 12.79
CA ARG A 77 9.90 4.00 14.14
C ARG A 77 10.46 5.38 14.41
N THR A 78 11.64 5.68 13.90
CA THR A 78 12.26 6.99 14.09
C THR A 78 11.57 8.05 13.23
N LEU A 79 11.21 7.71 11.99
CA LEU A 79 10.45 8.60 11.11
C LEU A 79 9.05 8.88 11.70
N SER A 80 8.38 7.83 12.19
CA SER A 80 7.08 7.92 12.87
C SER A 80 7.14 8.75 14.15
N ASN A 81 8.16 8.57 14.99
CA ASN A 81 8.34 9.40 16.19
C ASN A 81 8.59 10.87 15.84
N SER A 82 9.35 11.16 14.79
CA SER A 82 9.63 12.54 14.37
C SER A 82 8.35 13.27 13.96
N ILE A 83 7.48 12.60 13.20
CA ILE A 83 6.21 13.18 12.76
C ILE A 83 5.20 13.23 13.92
N ASN A 84 4.97 12.11 14.60
CA ASN A 84 3.88 12.00 15.57
C ASN A 84 4.20 12.57 16.95
N LYS A 85 5.45 12.43 17.42
CA LYS A 85 5.84 12.92 18.77
C LYS A 85 6.47 14.30 18.74
N LEU A 86 7.29 14.58 17.72
CA LEU A 86 7.97 15.87 17.60
C LEU A 86 7.20 16.87 16.73
N GLY A 87 6.11 16.44 16.08
CA GLY A 87 5.28 17.31 15.24
C GLY A 87 5.98 17.78 13.96
N MET A 88 7.05 17.10 13.52
CA MET A 88 7.81 17.50 12.34
C MET A 88 7.06 17.15 11.05
N SER A 89 7.28 17.96 10.02
CA SER A 89 6.92 17.58 8.66
C SER A 89 7.77 16.40 8.17
N PHE A 90 7.26 15.68 7.17
CA PHE A 90 8.00 14.59 6.55
C PHE A 90 9.36 15.05 5.97
N GLU A 91 9.41 16.25 5.37
CA GLU A 91 10.64 16.80 4.81
C GLU A 91 11.71 17.09 5.88
N GLU A 92 11.30 17.63 7.02
CA GLU A 92 12.21 17.89 8.14
C GLU A 92 12.72 16.57 8.73
N ALA A 93 11.83 15.58 8.83
CA ALA A 93 12.17 14.26 9.36
C ALA A 93 13.24 13.54 8.51
N ILE A 94 13.21 13.67 7.18
CA ILE A 94 14.22 13.04 6.30
C ILE A 94 15.53 13.84 6.18
N LYS A 95 15.54 15.13 6.53
CA LYS A 95 16.74 16.00 6.46
C LYS A 95 17.65 15.87 7.69
N ARG A 96 17.15 15.32 8.81
CA ARG A 96 17.97 15.11 10.02
C ARG A 96 18.95 13.94 9.83
N PRO A 97 20.11 13.93 10.52
CA PRO A 97 20.99 12.78 10.59
C PRO A 97 20.38 11.72 11.52
N ILE A 98 19.29 11.12 11.10
CA ILE A 98 18.61 10.05 11.83
C ILE A 98 19.23 8.73 11.40
N ASN A 99 19.59 7.87 12.36
CA ASN A 99 20.19 6.54 12.14
C ASN A 99 19.55 5.83 10.93
N LYS A 100 20.26 5.87 9.80
CA LYS A 100 19.96 5.06 8.63
C LYS A 100 20.12 3.61 9.05
N LYS A 101 19.23 2.74 8.58
CA LYS A 101 19.36 1.31 8.85
C LYS A 101 20.70 0.89 8.23
N GLN A 102 21.66 0.44 9.04
CA GLN A 102 22.86 -0.21 8.50
C GLN A 102 22.37 -1.40 7.66
N PRO A 103 22.90 -1.62 6.44
CA PRO A 103 22.57 -2.81 5.68
C PRO A 103 22.89 -4.02 6.56
N SER A 104 21.91 -4.87 6.82
CA SER A 104 22.21 -6.20 7.37
C SER A 104 22.91 -6.97 6.27
N GLU A 105 24.21 -7.26 6.47
CA GLU A 105 24.96 -8.28 5.72
C GLU A 105 24.27 -9.64 5.81
#